data_AF-A0A7H8K1V0-F1
#
_entry.id   AF-A0A7H8K1V0-F1
#
_cell.length_a   1.000
_cell.length_b   1.000
_cell.length_c   1.000
_cell.angle_alpha   90.00
_cell.angle_beta   90.00
_cell.angle_gamma   90.00
#
_symmetry.space_group_name_H-M   'P 1'
#
loop_
_entity.id
_entity.type
_entity.pdbx_description
1 polymer ?
#
loop_
_entity_poly.entity_id
_entity_poly.type
_entity_poly.pdbx_seq_one_letter_code
_entity_poly.pdbx_strand_id
1 'polypeptide(L)'
;MRRALPRSRRGWSWLISVLVLVLAGTGLGTWAADTWPWPKDRYCWGAWEEDSGPDFLGDEAFGDDRDGSRTGKETAPTRERPIGSCEVVIASDYKSSYDGDKVSSRQQVSVEYGPVPKAAEARLAKVHDGFLGGDMVPLPDGLPGTVNGSRGLLVLPKSCDARDGRPTVVTMEASGTYSSGPMYTKNDPADLDGVREAAKLLVAVANRGMEAAGCAPDEPLRVSSPVYDLPGDPDLVFRASDDVCGIRGLRLDTENIEEQIGAVTRDLQTCSVRGDRDGMRYLELAMVAQPRLAAVFDGISGERPAARGWRGTGIIGEKHALVRADCAGRSAAFLMGASTDPRHLAAFANAAAARLGCAPIAPEGAAR
;
A
#
# COMPACT_ATOMS: atom_id res chain seq x y z
N MET A 1 -50.54 -46.94 84.19
CA MET A 1 -51.78 -46.29 83.69
C MET A 1 -51.69 -46.19 82.16
N ARG A 2 -52.71 -46.73 81.46
CA ARG A 2 -53.33 -46.27 80.17
C ARG A 2 -52.39 -45.60 79.13
N ARG A 3 -52.28 -46.00 77.85
CA ARG A 3 -53.30 -46.43 76.86
C ARG A 3 -52.64 -46.77 75.51
N ALA A 4 -53.29 -47.69 74.77
CA ALA A 4 -53.58 -47.68 73.32
C ALA A 4 -52.47 -47.89 72.25
N LEU A 5 -52.54 -49.06 71.58
CA LEU A 5 -52.39 -49.26 70.12
C LEU A 5 -53.60 -48.60 69.39
N PRO A 6 -53.63 -48.29 68.06
CA PRO A 6 -53.10 -49.13 66.95
C PRO A 6 -52.76 -48.44 65.58
N ARG A 7 -52.40 -49.31 64.61
CA ARG A 7 -52.77 -49.29 63.16
C ARG A 7 -52.26 -48.21 62.18
N SER A 8 -51.36 -48.69 61.32
CA SER A 8 -51.58 -48.98 59.89
C SER A 8 -51.35 -47.90 58.80
N ARG A 9 -50.61 -48.40 57.79
CA ARG A 9 -50.80 -48.31 56.32
C ARG A 9 -50.21 -47.12 55.56
N ARG A 10 -49.19 -47.50 54.76
CA ARG A 10 -49.00 -47.30 53.30
C ARG A 10 -49.01 -45.87 52.76
N GLY A 11 -47.94 -45.57 52.02
CA GLY A 11 -47.92 -44.55 50.95
C GLY A 11 -46.50 -44.04 50.77
N TRP A 12 -45.66 -44.67 49.95
CA TRP A 12 -45.48 -44.36 48.53
C TRP A 12 -44.54 -43.18 48.32
N SER A 13 -43.32 -43.49 47.84
CA SER A 13 -42.38 -42.67 47.05
C SER A 13 -42.01 -41.27 47.60
N TRP A 14 -40.75 -40.84 47.62
CA TRP A 14 -40.02 -40.40 46.43
C TRP A 14 -38.53 -40.27 46.76
N LEU A 15 -37.73 -40.54 45.72
CA LEU A 15 -36.30 -40.34 45.61
C LEU A 15 -35.91 -38.86 45.84
N ILE A 16 -34.72 -38.62 46.37
CA ILE A 16 -33.59 -37.97 45.67
C ILE A 16 -32.37 -38.08 46.59
N SER A 17 -31.45 -38.98 46.22
CA SER A 17 -30.08 -38.99 46.73
C SER A 17 -29.27 -38.07 45.83
N VAL A 18 -28.78 -36.95 46.37
CA VAL A 18 -27.77 -36.12 45.70
C VAL A 18 -26.42 -36.78 45.96
N LEU A 19 -25.93 -37.51 44.96
CA LEU A 19 -24.60 -38.11 44.98
C LEU A 19 -23.61 -37.09 44.41
N VAL A 20 -22.74 -36.57 45.26
CA VAL A 20 -21.53 -35.84 44.89
C VAL A 20 -20.54 -36.87 44.34
N LEU A 21 -20.08 -36.72 43.10
CA LEU A 21 -18.97 -37.52 42.58
C LEU A 21 -18.08 -36.74 41.60
N VAL A 22 -16.95 -36.29 42.17
CA VAL A 22 -15.58 -36.33 41.64
C VAL A 22 -15.29 -35.58 40.33
N LEU A 23 -14.80 -34.34 40.48
CA LEU A 23 -13.86 -33.72 39.56
C LEU A 23 -12.44 -34.16 39.93
N ALA A 24 -11.88 -35.11 39.19
CA ALA A 24 -10.44 -35.32 39.08
C ALA A 24 -10.13 -36.20 37.87
N GLY A 25 -9.36 -35.69 36.91
CA GLY A 25 -8.62 -36.52 35.97
C GLY A 25 -8.87 -36.23 34.49
N THR A 26 -8.13 -35.25 33.96
CA THR A 26 -7.32 -35.33 32.70
C THR A 26 -6.78 -33.93 32.40
N GLY A 27 -6.07 -33.34 33.36
CA GLY A 27 -5.04 -32.36 33.04
C GLY A 27 -3.77 -33.15 32.82
N LEU A 28 -3.22 -33.10 31.61
CA LEU A 28 -1.81 -33.27 31.22
C LEU A 28 -1.79 -33.48 29.69
N GLY A 29 -1.39 -32.44 28.94
CA GLY A 29 -0.86 -32.62 27.59
C GLY A 29 -1.58 -31.91 26.43
N THR A 30 -1.78 -30.60 26.48
CA THR A 30 -1.91 -29.76 25.25
C THR A 30 -1.35 -28.35 25.49
N TRP A 31 -0.08 -28.23 25.86
CA TRP A 31 0.66 -26.96 25.82
C TRP A 31 1.46 -26.77 24.51
N ALA A 32 1.12 -27.56 23.49
CA ALA A 32 1.77 -27.54 22.19
C ALA A 32 0.70 -27.56 21.09
N ALA A 33 -0.10 -26.51 21.05
CA ALA A 33 -0.83 -26.03 19.87
C ALA A 33 -1.31 -24.63 20.22
N ASP A 34 -0.88 -23.64 19.44
CA ASP A 34 -1.25 -22.22 19.50
C ASP A 34 -2.74 -21.99 19.17
N THR A 35 -3.64 -22.61 19.91
CA THR A 35 -5.09 -22.47 19.73
C THR A 35 -5.73 -22.15 21.06
N TRP A 36 -5.53 -20.93 21.53
CA TRP A 36 -6.25 -20.35 22.66
C TRP A 36 -7.66 -19.86 22.19
N PRO A 37 -8.75 -20.05 22.96
CA PRO A 37 -10.12 -19.95 22.43
C PRO A 37 -10.69 -18.52 22.30
N TRP A 38 -9.86 -17.48 22.23
CA TRP A 38 -10.34 -16.13 21.98
C TRP A 38 -10.43 -15.88 20.46
N PRO A 39 -11.48 -15.20 19.97
CA PRO A 39 -11.54 -14.79 18.58
C PRO A 39 -10.38 -13.83 18.30
N LYS A 40 -9.63 -14.11 17.23
CA LYS A 40 -8.56 -13.26 16.73
C LYS A 40 -9.08 -11.89 16.32
N ASP A 41 -8.27 -10.86 16.53
CA ASP A 41 -8.60 -9.53 16.07
C ASP A 41 -8.64 -9.47 14.54
N ARG A 42 -9.48 -8.57 14.03
CA ARG A 42 -9.67 -8.34 12.59
C ARG A 42 -9.57 -6.87 12.29
N TYR A 43 -8.85 -6.55 11.23
CA TYR A 43 -8.54 -5.19 10.82
C TYR A 43 -8.97 -4.94 9.38
N CYS A 44 -9.16 -3.66 9.07
CA CYS A 44 -9.55 -3.14 7.77
C CYS A 44 -10.79 -3.85 7.19
N TRP A 45 -11.88 -3.75 7.95
CA TRP A 45 -13.20 -4.28 7.62
C TRP A 45 -13.21 -5.81 7.49
N GLY A 46 -12.31 -6.47 8.23
CA GLY A 46 -12.12 -7.93 8.20
C GLY A 46 -11.37 -8.41 6.96
N ALA A 47 -10.54 -7.56 6.37
CA ALA A 47 -9.60 -7.95 5.32
C ALA A 47 -8.37 -8.66 5.89
N TRP A 48 -7.92 -8.22 7.07
CA TRP A 48 -6.73 -8.75 7.75
C TRP A 48 -7.14 -9.37 9.08
N GLU A 49 -6.56 -10.50 9.42
CA GLU A 49 -6.74 -11.17 10.70
C GLU A 49 -5.40 -11.24 11.43
N GLU A 50 -5.43 -11.15 12.75
CA GLU A 50 -4.25 -11.32 13.59
C GLU A 50 -3.57 -12.68 13.34
N ASP A 51 -2.23 -12.67 13.35
CA ASP A 51 -1.34 -13.76 12.94
C ASP A 51 -1.69 -14.41 11.59
N SER A 52 -2.21 -13.62 10.64
CA SER A 52 -2.48 -14.08 9.28
C SER A 52 -1.62 -13.33 8.26
N GLY A 53 -0.45 -13.90 7.97
CA GLY A 53 0.46 -13.39 6.95
C GLY A 53 1.65 -12.64 7.55
N PRO A 54 1.84 -11.35 7.21
CA PRO A 54 3.06 -10.61 7.54
C PRO A 54 3.23 -10.36 9.04
N ASP A 55 4.49 -10.22 9.46
CA ASP A 55 4.90 -10.06 10.86
C ASP A 55 4.18 -8.92 11.59
N PHE A 56 3.79 -7.83 10.91
CA PHE A 56 3.07 -6.72 11.55
C PHE A 56 1.70 -7.13 12.14
N LEU A 57 1.11 -8.22 11.64
CA LEU A 57 -0.13 -8.81 12.16
C LEU A 57 0.12 -9.86 13.24
N GLY A 58 1.36 -10.29 13.46
CA GLY A 58 1.78 -11.25 14.48
C GLY A 58 2.54 -10.60 15.64
N ASP A 59 2.76 -11.36 16.71
CA ASP A 59 3.46 -10.89 17.91
C ASP A 59 4.94 -10.53 17.65
N GLU A 60 5.49 -10.99 16.52
CA GLU A 60 6.80 -10.59 16.00
C GLU A 60 6.93 -9.07 15.87
N ALA A 61 5.83 -8.37 15.58
CA ALA A 61 5.78 -6.91 15.48
C ALA A 61 6.18 -6.18 16.79
N PHE A 62 6.13 -6.85 17.94
CA PHE A 62 6.43 -6.26 19.24
C PHE A 62 7.91 -6.37 19.65
N GLY A 63 8.74 -7.06 18.85
CA GLY A 63 10.15 -7.30 19.13
C GLY A 63 10.39 -8.46 20.11
N ASP A 64 11.62 -8.57 20.62
CA ASP A 64 12.11 -9.75 21.36
C ASP A 64 11.29 -10.09 22.61
N ASP A 65 10.81 -9.08 23.33
CA ASP A 65 10.03 -9.26 24.56
C ASP A 65 8.56 -9.59 24.29
N ARG A 66 8.12 -9.49 23.01
CA ARG A 66 6.73 -9.66 22.56
C ARG A 66 5.70 -8.85 23.36
N ASP A 67 6.15 -7.78 24.00
CA ASP A 67 5.32 -6.89 24.81
C ASP A 67 4.99 -5.64 24.00
N GLY A 68 3.71 -5.48 23.69
CA GLY A 68 3.24 -4.39 22.86
C GLY A 68 1.73 -4.38 22.73
N SER A 69 1.25 -3.47 21.90
CA SER A 69 -0.17 -3.32 21.61
C SER A 69 -0.38 -3.12 20.12
N ARG A 70 -1.39 -3.80 19.58
CA ARG A 70 -1.92 -3.58 18.23
C ARG A 70 -3.33 -3.04 18.36
N THR A 71 -3.63 -1.95 17.65
CA THR A 71 -4.96 -1.34 17.69
C THR A 71 -5.41 -0.98 16.29
N GLY A 72 -6.68 -1.23 15.99
CA GLY A 72 -7.32 -0.89 14.72
C GLY A 72 -8.33 0.24 14.88
N LYS A 73 -8.29 1.22 13.97
CA LYS A 73 -9.34 2.23 13.81
C LYS A 73 -9.79 2.26 12.38
N GLU A 74 -11.09 2.14 12.15
CA GLU A 74 -11.60 2.03 10.79
C GLU A 74 -12.96 2.69 10.59
N THR A 75 -13.23 3.06 9.34
CA THR A 75 -14.51 3.50 8.82
C THR A 75 -14.72 2.81 7.48
N ALA A 76 -15.68 1.88 7.42
CA ALA A 76 -15.96 1.13 6.19
C ALA A 76 -16.59 2.01 5.11
N PRO A 77 -16.23 1.83 3.84
CA PRO A 77 -16.99 2.42 2.75
C PRO A 77 -18.39 1.80 2.71
N THR A 78 -19.39 2.58 2.30
CA THR A 78 -20.76 2.10 2.07
C THR A 78 -21.22 2.47 0.66
N ARG A 79 -22.36 1.94 0.24
CA ARG A 79 -23.00 2.31 -1.04
C ARG A 79 -23.32 3.81 -1.12
N GLU A 80 -23.74 4.41 -0.01
CA GLU A 80 -24.11 5.82 0.08
C GLU A 80 -22.88 6.72 0.24
N ARG A 81 -21.85 6.22 0.92
CA ARG A 81 -20.58 6.90 1.16
C ARG A 81 -19.42 5.95 0.80
N PRO A 82 -19.01 5.88 -0.48
CA PRO A 82 -17.96 4.99 -0.94
C PRO A 82 -16.56 5.55 -0.62
N ILE A 83 -16.37 5.94 0.64
CA ILE A 83 -15.13 6.47 1.21
C ILE A 83 -14.90 5.73 2.52
N GLY A 84 -13.73 5.13 2.67
CA GLY A 84 -13.35 4.40 3.88
C GLY A 84 -11.90 4.69 4.27
N SER A 85 -11.60 4.47 5.54
CA SER A 85 -10.23 4.49 6.06
C SER A 85 -10.03 3.34 7.04
N CYS A 86 -8.80 2.86 7.14
CA CYS A 86 -8.38 1.91 8.16
C CYS A 86 -6.96 2.28 8.60
N GLU A 87 -6.71 2.20 9.90
CA GLU A 87 -5.41 2.45 10.50
C GLU A 87 -5.14 1.34 11.50
N VAL A 88 -4.02 0.64 11.33
CA VAL A 88 -3.51 -0.35 12.27
C VAL A 88 -2.23 0.21 12.87
N VAL A 89 -2.24 0.42 14.19
CA VAL A 89 -1.10 0.94 14.93
C VAL A 89 -0.52 -0.16 15.79
N ILE A 90 0.80 -0.34 15.70
CA ILE A 90 1.60 -1.22 16.52
C ILE A 90 2.49 -0.34 17.39
N ALA A 91 2.49 -0.57 18.69
CA ALA A 91 3.37 0.13 19.62
C ALA A 91 4.00 -0.86 20.59
N SER A 92 5.32 -0.79 20.75
CA SER A 92 6.08 -1.53 21.74
C SER A 92 7.04 -0.62 22.49
N ASP A 93 7.23 -0.91 23.77
CA ASP A 93 8.16 -0.23 24.65
C ASP A 93 8.93 -1.32 25.41
N TYR A 94 10.23 -1.44 25.17
CA TYR A 94 11.06 -2.46 25.83
C TYR A 94 12.42 -1.90 26.24
N LYS A 95 13.21 -2.68 26.98
CA LYS A 95 14.60 -2.33 27.31
C LYS A 95 15.54 -3.14 26.44
N SER A 96 16.41 -2.46 25.70
CA SER A 96 17.44 -3.11 24.91
C SER A 96 18.32 -3.99 25.80
N SER A 97 18.49 -5.25 25.42
CA SER A 97 19.30 -6.22 26.16
C SER A 97 20.81 -5.92 26.04
N TYR A 98 21.20 -5.09 25.08
CA TYR A 98 22.60 -4.75 24.79
C TYR A 98 23.14 -3.61 25.67
N ASP A 99 22.38 -2.53 25.80
CA ASP A 99 22.79 -1.30 26.50
C ASP A 99 21.86 -0.90 27.67
N GLY A 100 20.69 -1.55 27.81
CA GLY A 100 19.70 -1.26 28.85
C GLY A 100 18.84 -0.03 28.56
N ASP A 101 18.99 0.59 27.39
CA ASP A 101 18.24 1.79 27.02
C ASP A 101 16.77 1.46 26.77
N LYS A 102 15.89 2.43 27.08
CA LYS A 102 14.48 2.32 26.70
C LYS A 102 14.37 2.45 25.18
N VAL A 103 13.82 1.43 24.56
CA VAL A 103 13.44 1.39 23.16
C VAL A 103 11.94 1.59 23.06
N SER A 104 11.53 2.44 22.13
CA SER A 104 10.12 2.64 21.78
C SER A 104 9.98 2.49 20.26
N SER A 105 9.11 1.59 19.82
CA SER A 105 8.72 1.48 18.43
C SER A 105 7.24 1.81 18.28
N ARG A 106 6.92 2.62 17.27
CA ARG A 106 5.56 2.90 16.87
C ARG A 106 5.47 2.80 15.37
N GLN A 107 4.77 1.78 14.89
CA GLN A 107 4.53 1.54 13.47
C GLN A 107 3.04 1.68 13.17
N GLN A 108 2.73 2.04 11.93
CA GLN A 108 1.38 2.29 11.49
C GLN A 108 1.20 1.88 10.04
N VAL A 109 0.15 1.12 9.75
CA VAL A 109 -0.33 0.81 8.40
C VAL A 109 -1.64 1.53 8.18
N SER A 110 -1.69 2.42 7.20
CA SER A 110 -2.86 3.21 6.84
C SER A 110 -3.39 2.83 5.47
N VAL A 111 -4.71 2.72 5.39
CA VAL A 111 -5.46 2.43 4.17
C VAL A 111 -6.47 3.54 3.93
N GLU A 112 -6.55 3.99 2.69
CA GLU A 112 -7.66 4.83 2.21
C GLU A 112 -8.38 4.16 1.04
N TYR A 113 -9.71 4.14 1.09
CA TYR A 113 -10.60 3.71 0.02
C TYR A 113 -11.41 4.92 -0.45
N GLY A 114 -11.41 5.23 -1.74
CA GLY A 114 -12.30 6.27 -2.27
C GLY A 114 -11.85 6.86 -3.61
N PRO A 115 -12.64 7.80 -4.15
CA PRO A 115 -12.29 8.46 -5.40
C PRO A 115 -11.02 9.30 -5.25
N VAL A 116 -10.18 9.27 -6.28
CA VAL A 116 -8.99 10.13 -6.37
C VAL A 116 -9.36 11.62 -6.19
N PRO A 117 -8.50 12.48 -5.59
CA PRO A 117 -8.83 13.87 -5.30
C PRO A 117 -9.43 14.64 -6.48
N LYS A 118 -10.41 15.52 -6.22
CA LYS A 118 -11.00 16.36 -7.29
C LYS A 118 -9.97 17.33 -7.88
N ALA A 119 -9.21 17.99 -7.02
CA ALA A 119 -8.20 18.95 -7.41
C ALA A 119 -7.04 18.26 -8.14
N ALA A 120 -6.67 18.80 -9.29
CA ALA A 120 -5.62 18.25 -10.16
C ALA A 120 -4.27 18.13 -9.43
N GLU A 121 -3.83 19.19 -8.75
CA GLU A 121 -2.55 19.21 -8.03
C GLU A 121 -2.53 18.18 -6.89
N ALA A 122 -3.58 18.12 -6.06
CA ALA A 122 -3.69 17.12 -5.00
C ALA A 122 -3.74 15.68 -5.55
N ARG A 123 -4.32 15.49 -6.73
CA ARG A 123 -4.35 14.18 -7.40
C ARG A 123 -2.98 13.77 -7.92
N LEU A 124 -2.26 14.69 -8.57
CA LEU A 124 -0.90 14.45 -9.04
C LEU A 124 0.03 14.17 -7.86
N ALA A 125 0.02 15.01 -6.83
CA ALA A 125 0.83 14.80 -5.63
C ALA A 125 0.53 13.45 -4.96
N LYS A 126 -0.75 13.07 -4.81
CA LYS A 126 -1.09 11.79 -4.19
C LYS A 126 -0.61 10.60 -5.03
N VAL A 127 -0.91 10.59 -6.33
CA VAL A 127 -0.72 9.39 -7.17
C VAL A 127 0.69 9.31 -7.75
N HIS A 128 1.19 10.40 -8.32
CA HIS A 128 2.52 10.43 -8.95
C HIS A 128 3.61 10.32 -7.89
N ASP A 129 3.63 11.25 -6.94
CA ASP A 129 4.71 11.33 -5.95
C ASP A 129 4.64 10.21 -4.89
N GLY A 130 3.43 9.72 -4.63
CA GLY A 130 3.18 8.72 -3.59
C GLY A 130 3.25 7.28 -4.08
N PHE A 131 2.82 7.00 -5.33
CA PHE A 131 2.59 5.63 -5.77
C PHE A 131 3.15 5.29 -7.16
N LEU A 132 3.82 6.22 -7.85
CA LEU A 132 4.51 5.95 -9.13
C LEU A 132 6.02 6.21 -9.05
N GLY A 133 6.62 6.05 -7.86
CA GLY A 133 8.06 6.18 -7.64
C GLY A 133 8.90 5.07 -8.32
N GLY A 134 10.21 5.29 -8.38
CA GLY A 134 11.18 4.33 -8.90
C GLY A 134 11.29 3.05 -8.05
N ASP A 135 10.92 3.10 -6.78
CA ASP A 135 10.84 1.94 -5.89
C ASP A 135 9.55 1.10 -6.05
N MET A 136 8.61 1.57 -6.88
CA MET A 136 7.31 0.92 -7.05
C MET A 136 7.34 -0.06 -8.22
N VAL A 137 6.73 -1.23 -8.02
CA VAL A 137 6.58 -2.26 -9.06
C VAL A 137 5.12 -2.34 -9.49
N PRO A 138 4.81 -2.78 -10.74
CA PRO A 138 3.43 -2.98 -11.15
C PRO A 138 2.80 -4.13 -10.36
N LEU A 139 1.53 -4.00 -10.00
CA LEU A 139 0.81 -5.14 -9.43
C LEU A 139 0.77 -6.31 -10.44
N PRO A 140 0.89 -7.56 -9.95
CA PRO A 140 0.84 -8.75 -10.81
C PRO A 140 -0.55 -8.94 -11.44
N ASP A 141 -0.64 -9.92 -12.35
CA ASP A 141 -1.91 -10.33 -12.98
C ASP A 141 -2.64 -9.23 -13.77
N GLY A 142 -1.92 -8.17 -14.15
CA GLY A 142 -2.47 -7.05 -14.90
C GLY A 142 -3.38 -6.14 -14.06
N LEU A 143 -3.35 -6.28 -12.73
CA LEU A 143 -4.08 -5.39 -11.82
C LEU A 143 -3.60 -3.94 -12.00
N PRO A 144 -4.51 -2.95 -12.05
CA PRO A 144 -4.15 -1.59 -12.38
C PRO A 144 -3.65 -0.81 -11.18
N GLY A 145 -2.36 -0.95 -10.90
CA GLY A 145 -1.75 -0.32 -9.74
C GLY A 145 -0.29 -0.69 -9.57
N THR A 146 0.25 -0.28 -8.43
CA THR A 146 1.65 -0.41 -8.08
C THR A 146 1.80 -0.71 -6.61
N VAL A 147 2.91 -1.34 -6.24
CA VAL A 147 3.21 -1.72 -4.86
C VAL A 147 4.73 -1.82 -4.64
N ASN A 148 5.15 -1.60 -3.41
CA ASN A 148 6.47 -1.97 -2.89
C ASN A 148 6.28 -2.62 -1.49
N GLY A 149 7.36 -2.84 -0.75
CA GLY A 149 7.29 -3.44 0.60
C GLY A 149 6.65 -2.58 1.69
N SER A 150 6.29 -1.32 1.42
CA SER A 150 5.73 -0.40 2.43
C SER A 150 4.47 0.34 1.97
N ARG A 151 4.18 0.42 0.68
CA ARG A 151 3.05 1.18 0.14
C ARG A 151 2.54 0.58 -1.15
N GLY A 152 1.29 0.88 -1.47
CA GLY A 152 0.68 0.43 -2.72
C GLY A 152 -0.59 1.20 -3.08
N LEU A 153 -0.89 1.21 -4.37
CA LEU A 153 -2.11 1.79 -4.93
C LEU A 153 -2.73 0.79 -5.90
N LEU A 154 -4.03 0.57 -5.77
CA LEU A 154 -4.83 -0.20 -6.71
C LEU A 154 -6.00 0.65 -7.19
N VAL A 155 -6.15 0.81 -8.50
CA VAL A 155 -7.32 1.42 -9.11
C VAL A 155 -8.42 0.36 -9.24
N LEU A 156 -9.59 0.61 -8.68
CA LEU A 156 -10.68 -0.37 -8.68
C LEU A 156 -11.33 -0.49 -10.07
N PRO A 157 -12.18 -1.47 -10.34
CA PRO A 157 -12.96 -1.53 -11.58
C PRO A 157 -13.86 -0.30 -11.78
N LYS A 158 -14.25 -0.01 -13.02
CA LYS A 158 -15.13 1.13 -13.36
C LYS A 158 -16.49 1.10 -12.65
N SER A 159 -16.97 -0.08 -12.26
CA SER A 159 -18.20 -0.24 -11.46
C SER A 159 -18.13 0.48 -10.10
N CYS A 160 -16.93 0.72 -9.59
CA CYS A 160 -16.70 1.40 -8.32
C CYS A 160 -16.45 2.91 -8.46
N ASP A 161 -16.48 3.47 -9.68
CA ASP A 161 -16.17 4.88 -9.90
C ASP A 161 -17.19 5.78 -9.22
N ALA A 162 -16.71 6.95 -8.77
CA ALA A 162 -17.60 7.95 -8.22
C ALA A 162 -18.61 8.41 -9.27
N ARG A 163 -19.76 8.91 -8.81
CA ARG A 163 -20.82 9.42 -9.70
C ARG A 163 -20.36 10.54 -10.64
N ASP A 164 -19.29 11.24 -10.29
CA ASP A 164 -18.66 12.28 -11.12
C ASP A 164 -17.61 11.72 -12.12
N GLY A 165 -17.53 10.39 -12.27
CA GLY A 165 -16.66 9.70 -13.22
C GLY A 165 -15.21 9.53 -12.75
N ARG A 166 -14.84 9.99 -11.55
CA ARG A 166 -13.47 9.82 -11.04
C ARG A 166 -13.21 8.37 -10.64
N PRO A 167 -12.02 7.83 -10.98
CA PRO A 167 -11.60 6.52 -10.51
C PRO A 167 -11.57 6.40 -9.00
N THR A 168 -12.08 5.29 -8.49
CA THR A 168 -11.89 4.89 -7.09
C THR A 168 -10.59 4.10 -6.95
N VAL A 169 -9.82 4.42 -5.91
CA VAL A 169 -8.55 3.78 -5.59
C VAL A 169 -8.57 3.24 -4.17
N VAL A 170 -7.72 2.25 -3.93
CA VAL A 170 -7.30 1.85 -2.60
C VAL A 170 -5.82 2.15 -2.50
N THR A 171 -5.43 2.90 -1.46
CA THR A 171 -4.03 3.17 -1.15
C THR A 171 -3.70 2.56 0.20
N MET A 172 -2.50 2.00 0.33
CA MET A 172 -1.94 1.44 1.55
C MET A 172 -0.55 2.05 1.77
N GLU A 173 -0.22 2.43 3.00
CA GLU A 173 1.06 3.02 3.36
C GLU A 173 1.46 2.61 4.77
N ALA A 174 2.68 2.12 4.93
CA ALA A 174 3.34 1.80 6.18
C ALA A 174 4.29 2.93 6.56
N SER A 175 4.22 3.34 7.81
CA SER A 175 5.04 4.38 8.40
C SER A 175 5.41 3.98 9.83
N GLY A 176 6.39 4.64 10.42
CA GLY A 176 6.74 4.36 11.79
C GLY A 176 8.04 4.99 12.23
N THR A 177 8.28 4.90 13.53
CA THR A 177 9.44 5.47 14.21
C THR A 177 9.98 4.48 15.22
N TYR A 178 11.29 4.32 15.21
CA TYR A 178 12.04 3.61 16.23
C TYR A 178 12.88 4.63 17.01
N SER A 179 12.81 4.57 18.33
CA SER A 179 13.64 5.40 19.21
C SER A 179 14.38 4.54 20.22
N SER A 180 15.68 4.78 20.41
CA SER A 180 16.50 4.15 21.45
C SER A 180 17.24 5.23 22.24
N GLY A 181 17.00 5.28 23.56
CA GLY A 181 17.58 6.31 24.41
C GLY A 181 17.14 7.74 24.04
N PRO A 182 17.82 8.78 24.54
CA PRO A 182 17.40 10.17 24.39
C PRO A 182 17.80 10.82 23.06
N MET A 183 18.66 10.19 22.25
CA MET A 183 19.31 10.81 21.09
C MET A 183 19.13 10.06 19.77
N TYR A 184 18.63 8.82 19.77
CA TYR A 184 18.47 8.04 18.56
C TYR A 184 16.99 7.86 18.21
N THR A 185 16.56 8.49 17.12
CA THR A 185 15.26 8.24 16.49
C THR A 185 15.49 8.05 15.00
N LYS A 186 14.89 7.01 14.42
CA LYS A 186 14.91 6.75 12.97
C LYS A 186 13.51 6.40 12.47
N ASN A 187 13.32 6.52 11.17
CA ASN A 187 12.14 5.96 10.50
C ASN A 187 12.21 4.43 10.56
N ASP A 188 11.09 3.81 10.90
CA ASP A 188 10.95 2.36 11.06
C ASP A 188 9.52 1.96 10.66
N PRO A 189 9.20 1.99 9.35
CA PRO A 189 7.87 1.59 8.88
C PRO A 189 7.60 0.12 9.19
N ALA A 190 6.32 -0.22 9.38
CA ALA A 190 5.90 -1.61 9.49
C ALA A 190 6.37 -2.42 8.27
N ASP A 191 6.97 -3.58 8.52
CA ASP A 191 7.33 -4.51 7.46
C ASP A 191 6.07 -5.22 6.96
N LEU A 192 5.81 -5.11 5.65
CA LEU A 192 4.70 -5.78 4.99
C LEU A 192 5.09 -7.14 4.39
N ASP A 193 6.24 -7.69 4.82
CA ASP A 193 6.82 -8.97 4.40
C ASP A 193 7.14 -9.00 2.90
N GLY A 194 7.62 -7.86 2.40
CA GLY A 194 7.98 -7.67 1.00
C GLY A 194 6.81 -7.37 0.05
N VAL A 195 7.14 -7.25 -1.24
CA VAL A 195 6.25 -6.68 -2.26
C VAL A 195 5.03 -7.56 -2.55
N ARG A 196 5.22 -8.88 -2.55
CA ARG A 196 4.14 -9.83 -2.86
C ARG A 196 3.09 -9.87 -1.75
N GLU A 197 3.51 -9.86 -0.50
CA GLU A 197 2.63 -9.89 0.66
C GLU A 197 1.91 -8.55 0.78
N ALA A 198 2.60 -7.41 0.58
CA ALA A 198 1.98 -6.10 0.40
C ALA A 198 0.90 -6.08 -0.70
N ALA A 199 1.15 -6.71 -1.85
CA ALA A 199 0.16 -6.82 -2.92
C ALA A 199 -1.10 -7.59 -2.49
N LYS A 200 -0.93 -8.69 -1.75
CA LYS A 200 -2.06 -9.48 -1.23
C LYS A 200 -2.87 -8.69 -0.19
N LEU A 201 -2.21 -7.99 0.72
CA LEU A 201 -2.87 -7.15 1.72
C LEU A 201 -3.72 -6.07 1.06
N LEU A 202 -3.15 -5.37 0.07
CA LEU A 202 -3.83 -4.33 -0.70
C LEU A 202 -5.05 -4.87 -1.43
N VAL A 203 -4.93 -6.03 -2.08
CA VAL A 203 -6.02 -6.68 -2.81
C VAL A 203 -7.11 -7.20 -1.87
N ALA A 204 -6.75 -7.76 -0.71
CA ALA A 204 -7.70 -8.22 0.29
C ALA A 204 -8.58 -7.07 0.80
N VAL A 205 -7.96 -5.94 1.13
CA VAL A 205 -8.68 -4.72 1.56
C VAL A 205 -9.53 -4.16 0.44
N ALA A 206 -9.02 -4.15 -0.80
CA ALA A 206 -9.80 -3.70 -1.94
C ALA A 206 -11.07 -4.55 -2.16
N ASN A 207 -10.97 -5.86 -2.06
CA ASN A 207 -12.12 -6.75 -2.16
C ASN A 207 -13.16 -6.45 -1.06
N ARG A 208 -12.73 -6.32 0.21
CA ARG A 208 -13.63 -5.95 1.32
C ARG A 208 -14.27 -4.58 1.13
N GLY A 209 -13.49 -3.59 0.70
CA GLY A 209 -13.99 -2.25 0.43
C GLY A 209 -15.03 -2.23 -0.70
N MET A 210 -14.78 -2.99 -1.78
CA MET A 210 -15.73 -3.10 -2.90
C MET A 210 -17.01 -3.85 -2.51
N GLU A 211 -16.92 -4.90 -1.68
CA GLU A 211 -18.07 -5.62 -1.13
C GLU A 211 -18.95 -4.67 -0.32
N ALA A 212 -18.36 -3.94 0.62
CA ALA A 212 -19.08 -2.98 1.48
C ALA A 212 -19.65 -1.79 0.68
N ALA A 213 -18.93 -1.31 -0.33
CA ALA A 213 -19.39 -0.28 -1.26
C ALA A 213 -20.44 -0.80 -2.27
N GLY A 214 -20.66 -2.12 -2.36
CA GLY A 214 -21.62 -2.73 -3.27
C GLY A 214 -21.26 -2.64 -4.76
N CYS A 215 -19.96 -2.56 -5.08
CA CYS A 215 -19.45 -2.44 -6.45
C CYS A 215 -18.50 -3.58 -6.86
N ALA A 216 -18.37 -4.59 -5.99
CA ALA A 216 -17.51 -5.75 -6.21
C ALA A 216 -17.87 -6.50 -7.50
N PRO A 217 -16.87 -6.97 -8.26
CA PRO A 217 -17.08 -7.91 -9.36
C PRO A 217 -17.58 -9.27 -8.84
N ASP A 218 -18.14 -10.09 -9.74
CA ASP A 218 -18.58 -11.46 -9.40
C ASP A 218 -17.40 -12.34 -8.95
N GLU A 219 -16.24 -12.17 -9.58
CA GLU A 219 -14.99 -12.82 -9.17
C GLU A 219 -14.08 -11.82 -8.46
N PRO A 220 -13.69 -12.07 -7.19
CA PRO A 220 -12.78 -11.19 -6.47
C PRO A 220 -11.42 -11.04 -7.15
N LEU A 221 -10.78 -9.89 -6.96
CA LEU A 221 -9.42 -9.66 -7.43
C LEU A 221 -8.45 -10.59 -6.70
N ARG A 222 -7.41 -11.05 -7.37
CA ARG A 222 -6.43 -12.00 -6.82
C ARG A 222 -5.01 -11.65 -7.23
N VAL A 223 -4.07 -11.99 -6.36
CA VAL A 223 -2.63 -12.01 -6.63
C VAL A 223 -2.20 -13.47 -6.69
N SER A 224 -1.91 -13.95 -7.89
CA SER A 224 -1.57 -15.35 -8.18
C SER A 224 -0.21 -15.49 -8.86
N SER A 225 0.16 -14.54 -9.73
CA SER A 225 1.49 -14.55 -10.35
C SER A 225 2.57 -14.11 -9.34
N PRO A 226 3.81 -14.57 -9.50
CA PRO A 226 4.95 -13.99 -8.80
C PRO A 226 5.04 -12.49 -9.08
N VAL A 227 5.43 -11.73 -8.07
CA VAL A 227 5.88 -10.36 -8.29
C VAL A 227 7.36 -10.46 -8.65
N TYR A 228 7.76 -9.87 -9.76
CA TYR A 228 9.19 -9.75 -10.07
C TYR A 228 9.75 -8.69 -9.13
N ASP A 229 10.68 -9.06 -8.26
CA ASP A 229 11.45 -8.12 -7.44
C ASP A 229 12.30 -7.24 -8.37
N LEU A 230 11.72 -6.12 -8.78
CA LEU A 230 12.41 -5.02 -9.45
C LEU A 230 11.76 -3.73 -8.98
N PRO A 231 12.41 -3.08 -8.01
CA PRO A 231 13.45 -2.17 -8.43
C PRO A 231 14.81 -2.81 -8.21
N GLY A 232 15.77 -2.55 -9.09
CA GLY A 232 17.17 -2.82 -8.75
C GLY A 232 17.54 -2.08 -7.45
N ASP A 233 18.58 -2.55 -6.76
CA ASP A 233 19.19 -1.78 -5.68
C ASP A 233 19.48 -0.36 -6.21
N PRO A 234 19.24 0.70 -5.42
CA PRO A 234 19.52 2.06 -5.85
C PRO A 234 21.00 2.18 -6.25
N ASP A 235 21.24 2.64 -7.48
CA ASP A 235 22.59 2.79 -8.00
C ASP A 235 23.13 4.16 -7.56
N LEU A 236 24.28 4.14 -6.89
CA LEU A 236 24.99 5.35 -6.48
C LEU A 236 25.69 5.96 -7.71
N VAL A 237 25.20 7.11 -8.17
CA VAL A 237 25.78 7.83 -9.30
C VAL A 237 26.66 8.97 -8.78
N PHE A 238 27.97 8.72 -8.77
CA PHE A 238 28.97 9.67 -8.28
C PHE A 238 29.33 10.77 -9.29
N ARG A 239 28.88 10.68 -10.54
CA ARG A 239 29.07 11.71 -11.58
C ARG A 239 27.82 11.87 -12.44
N ALA A 240 27.28 13.08 -12.46
CA ALA A 240 26.12 13.50 -13.25
C ALA A 240 26.32 13.51 -14.79
N SER A 241 27.39 12.89 -15.29
CA SER A 241 27.73 12.85 -16.72
C SER A 241 27.10 11.67 -17.49
N ASP A 242 26.52 10.70 -16.79
CA ASP A 242 25.94 9.49 -17.37
C ASP A 242 24.42 9.63 -17.58
N ASP A 243 23.86 8.79 -18.47
CA ASP A 243 22.44 8.77 -18.78
C ASP A 243 21.64 8.29 -17.54
N VAL A 244 20.94 9.21 -16.87
CA VAL A 244 20.18 8.93 -15.64
C VAL A 244 19.02 7.98 -15.91
N CYS A 245 18.80 7.01 -15.04
CA CYS A 245 17.82 5.94 -15.19
C CYS A 245 17.96 5.16 -16.51
N GLY A 246 19.17 5.13 -17.09
CA GLY A 246 19.43 4.56 -18.41
C GLY A 246 18.75 5.30 -19.57
N ILE A 247 18.32 6.55 -19.37
CA ILE A 247 17.59 7.35 -20.35
C ILE A 247 18.54 8.27 -21.08
N ARG A 248 18.74 7.99 -22.37
CA ARG A 248 19.66 8.78 -23.20
C ARG A 248 19.31 10.25 -23.22
N GLY A 249 20.26 11.08 -22.80
CA GLY A 249 20.13 12.53 -22.79
C GLY A 249 19.36 13.09 -21.59
N LEU A 250 18.94 12.25 -20.64
CA LEU A 250 18.50 12.69 -19.32
C LEU A 250 19.73 12.86 -18.43
N ARG A 251 20.08 14.10 -18.12
CA ARG A 251 21.20 14.47 -17.26
C ARG A 251 20.73 15.44 -16.21
N LEU A 252 21.29 15.32 -15.01
CA LEU A 252 21.01 16.22 -13.90
C LEU A 252 22.28 16.98 -13.56
N ASP A 253 22.19 18.29 -13.33
CA ASP A 253 23.34 19.10 -12.91
C ASP A 253 23.52 19.03 -11.37
N THR A 254 23.57 17.82 -10.80
CA THR A 254 23.76 17.59 -9.36
C THR A 254 24.65 16.36 -9.11
N GLU A 255 25.39 16.39 -8.00
CA GLU A 255 26.29 15.30 -7.58
C GLU A 255 25.72 14.59 -6.35
N ASN A 256 26.18 13.36 -6.09
CA ASN A 256 25.75 12.53 -4.95
C ASN A 256 24.25 12.21 -4.99
N ILE A 257 23.82 11.60 -6.10
CA ILE A 257 22.46 11.16 -6.30
C ILE A 257 22.38 9.63 -6.28
N GLU A 258 21.25 9.15 -5.79
CA GLU A 258 20.78 7.79 -5.95
C GLU A 258 19.70 7.79 -7.01
N GLU A 259 19.88 6.99 -8.05
CA GLU A 259 18.83 6.70 -9.00
C GLU A 259 18.20 5.34 -8.73
N GLN A 260 16.90 5.26 -9.00
CA GLN A 260 16.16 4.03 -8.87
C GLN A 260 15.23 3.88 -10.07
N ILE A 261 15.49 2.82 -10.83
CA ILE A 261 14.68 2.43 -11.98
C ILE A 261 13.68 1.41 -11.47
N GLY A 262 12.39 1.75 -11.57
CA GLY A 262 11.32 0.85 -11.19
C GLY A 262 10.89 -0.02 -12.36
N ALA A 263 9.57 -0.15 -12.52
CA ALA A 263 9.01 -0.87 -13.65
C ALA A 263 9.58 -0.35 -14.98
N VAL A 264 9.93 -1.24 -15.90
CA VAL A 264 10.16 -0.91 -17.33
C VAL A 264 9.37 -1.89 -18.18
N THR A 265 8.05 -1.76 -18.15
CA THR A 265 7.12 -2.63 -18.87
C THR A 265 6.46 -1.88 -20.02
N ARG A 266 5.74 -2.61 -20.87
CA ARG A 266 4.92 -1.99 -21.94
C ARG A 266 3.90 -0.98 -21.40
N ASP A 267 3.45 -1.13 -20.15
CA ASP A 267 2.30 -0.39 -19.63
C ASP A 267 2.66 0.58 -18.49
N LEU A 268 3.87 0.44 -17.92
CA LEU A 268 4.38 1.28 -16.84
C LEU A 268 5.90 1.44 -16.99
N GLN A 269 6.39 2.67 -16.86
CA GLN A 269 7.81 2.95 -16.66
C GLN A 269 7.99 3.97 -15.54
N THR A 270 8.82 3.71 -14.52
CA THR A 270 9.08 4.66 -13.43
C THR A 270 10.58 4.87 -13.21
N CYS A 271 10.96 6.07 -12.78
CA CYS A 271 12.32 6.46 -12.47
C CYS A 271 12.27 7.53 -11.36
N SER A 272 13.02 7.32 -10.30
CA SER A 272 13.18 8.31 -9.22
C SER A 272 14.65 8.61 -8.99
N VAL A 273 14.96 9.86 -8.73
CA VAL A 273 16.30 10.33 -8.36
C VAL A 273 16.21 11.14 -7.08
N ARG A 274 17.05 10.77 -6.11
CA ARG A 274 17.08 11.35 -4.77
C ARG A 274 18.51 11.69 -4.37
N GLY A 275 18.70 12.61 -3.42
CA GLY A 275 20.01 12.87 -2.83
C GLY A 275 20.41 11.76 -1.86
N ASP A 276 21.67 11.32 -1.94
CA ASP A 276 22.21 10.21 -1.14
C ASP A 276 22.12 10.47 0.39
N ARG A 277 22.29 11.72 0.81
CA ARG A 277 22.42 12.11 2.23
C ARG A 277 21.19 12.73 2.84
N ASP A 278 20.42 13.48 2.05
CA ASP A 278 19.29 14.26 2.53
C ASP A 278 17.93 13.67 2.12
N GLY A 279 17.92 12.66 1.25
CA GLY A 279 16.71 12.09 0.69
C GLY A 279 15.90 13.08 -0.15
N MET A 280 16.49 14.23 -0.55
CA MET A 280 15.81 15.23 -1.34
C MET A 280 15.47 14.66 -2.71
N ARG A 281 14.20 14.74 -3.11
CA ARG A 281 13.76 14.29 -4.44
C ARG A 281 14.18 15.30 -5.49
N TYR A 282 15.00 14.87 -6.44
CA TYR A 282 15.42 15.69 -7.59
C TYR A 282 14.55 15.46 -8.81
N LEU A 283 14.08 14.23 -9.01
CA LEU A 283 13.34 13.84 -10.20
C LEU A 283 12.44 12.64 -9.90
N GLU A 284 11.16 12.73 -10.29
CA GLU A 284 10.21 11.61 -10.27
C GLU A 284 9.55 11.56 -11.64
N LEU A 285 9.79 10.50 -12.40
CA LEU A 285 9.29 10.31 -13.76
C LEU A 285 8.43 9.06 -13.85
N ALA A 286 7.31 9.16 -14.55
CA ALA A 286 6.45 8.01 -14.81
C ALA A 286 5.84 8.05 -16.21
N MET A 287 5.77 6.89 -16.87
CA MET A 287 4.95 6.66 -18.06
C MET A 287 3.91 5.62 -17.69
N VAL A 288 2.64 5.93 -17.93
CA VAL A 288 1.50 5.05 -17.67
C VAL A 288 0.70 4.86 -18.95
N ALA A 289 0.73 3.65 -19.51
CA ALA A 289 -0.03 3.24 -20.69
C ALA A 289 -1.06 2.13 -20.40
N GLN A 290 -1.12 1.65 -19.15
CA GLN A 290 -2.21 0.78 -18.70
C GLN A 290 -3.52 1.59 -18.63
N PRO A 291 -4.59 1.21 -19.35
CA PRO A 291 -5.76 2.08 -19.51
C PRO A 291 -6.43 2.46 -18.19
N ARG A 292 -6.55 1.52 -17.26
CA ARG A 292 -7.26 1.76 -16.01
C ARG A 292 -6.46 2.61 -15.01
N LEU A 293 -5.14 2.42 -14.95
CA LEU A 293 -4.26 3.28 -14.15
C LEU A 293 -4.17 4.69 -14.76
N ALA A 294 -4.08 4.79 -16.09
CA ALA A 294 -4.05 6.07 -16.80
C ALA A 294 -5.32 6.91 -16.61
N ALA A 295 -6.47 6.27 -16.31
CA ALA A 295 -7.73 6.96 -16.06
C ALA A 295 -7.69 7.86 -14.82
N VAL A 296 -6.78 7.61 -13.88
CA VAL A 296 -6.58 8.46 -12.69
C VAL A 296 -6.24 9.90 -13.11
N PHE A 297 -5.57 10.06 -14.24
CA PHE A 297 -5.16 11.37 -14.76
C PHE A 297 -6.20 12.02 -15.70
N ASP A 298 -7.38 11.40 -15.86
CA ASP A 298 -8.46 11.97 -16.65
C ASP A 298 -8.92 13.32 -16.08
N GLY A 299 -9.09 14.29 -16.98
CA GLY A 299 -9.51 15.66 -16.64
C GLY A 299 -8.39 16.57 -16.11
N ILE A 300 -7.15 16.09 -15.93
CA ILE A 300 -6.03 16.93 -15.48
C ILE A 300 -5.37 17.69 -16.64
N SER A 301 -5.07 16.98 -17.73
CA SER A 301 -4.28 17.49 -18.87
C SER A 301 -5.00 18.59 -19.66
N GLY A 302 -6.32 18.75 -19.48
CA GLY A 302 -7.16 19.56 -20.34
C GLY A 302 -7.15 19.08 -21.81
N GLU A 303 -7.67 19.92 -22.70
CA GLU A 303 -7.75 19.64 -24.15
C GLU A 303 -6.69 20.39 -24.97
N ARG A 304 -5.88 21.23 -24.32
CA ARG A 304 -4.87 22.06 -25.02
C ARG A 304 -3.56 21.31 -25.18
N PRO A 305 -2.77 21.60 -26.22
CA PRO A 305 -1.40 21.13 -26.33
C PRO A 305 -0.59 21.50 -25.09
N ALA A 306 0.25 20.57 -24.60
CA ALA A 306 1.00 20.76 -23.35
C ALA A 306 1.95 21.98 -23.40
N ALA A 307 2.64 22.16 -24.52
CA ALA A 307 3.41 23.34 -24.87
C ALA A 307 3.71 23.34 -26.38
N ARG A 308 4.33 24.42 -26.90
CA ARG A 308 4.73 24.50 -28.30
C ARG A 308 5.67 23.34 -28.65
N GLY A 309 5.37 22.63 -29.75
CA GLY A 309 6.17 21.52 -30.25
C GLY A 309 5.88 20.16 -29.61
N TRP A 310 5.01 20.10 -28.59
CA TRP A 310 4.58 18.85 -27.99
C TRP A 310 3.41 18.21 -28.75
N ARG A 311 3.50 16.91 -28.97
CA ARG A 311 2.45 16.06 -29.55
C ARG A 311 1.65 15.40 -28.43
N GLY A 312 0.63 16.10 -27.96
CA GLY A 312 -0.23 15.63 -26.87
C GLY A 312 -0.84 16.78 -26.09
N THR A 313 -1.80 16.47 -25.22
CA THR A 313 -2.43 17.45 -24.33
C THR A 313 -1.85 17.37 -22.93
N GLY A 314 -1.80 18.47 -22.20
CA GLY A 314 -1.12 18.43 -20.92
C GLY A 314 -0.93 19.76 -20.23
N ILE A 315 -0.27 19.67 -19.08
CA ILE A 315 0.22 20.80 -18.30
C ILE A 315 1.70 20.58 -18.01
N ILE A 316 2.49 21.65 -18.12
CA ILE A 316 3.87 21.69 -17.66
C ILE A 316 3.93 22.80 -16.62
N GLY A 317 3.84 22.43 -15.35
CA GLY A 317 3.88 23.35 -14.22
C GLY A 317 5.24 23.35 -13.53
N GLU A 318 5.34 24.18 -12.49
CA GLU A 318 6.59 24.31 -11.71
C GLU A 318 6.88 23.07 -10.86
N LYS A 319 5.85 22.42 -10.30
CA LYS A 319 6.03 21.25 -9.41
C LYS A 319 5.78 19.91 -10.09
N HIS A 320 4.86 19.91 -11.05
CA HIS A 320 4.42 18.71 -11.75
C HIS A 320 4.16 19.04 -13.20
N ALA A 321 4.44 18.07 -14.06
CA ALA A 321 4.06 18.08 -15.45
C ALA A 321 3.37 16.76 -15.82
N LEU A 322 2.37 16.85 -16.68
CA LEU A 322 1.61 15.74 -17.21
C LEU A 322 1.36 16.00 -18.68
N VAL A 323 1.76 15.05 -19.52
CA VAL A 323 1.45 15.04 -20.95
C VAL A 323 0.76 13.73 -21.29
N ARG A 324 -0.36 13.81 -22.01
CA ARG A 324 -1.08 12.66 -22.56
C ARG A 324 -0.96 12.68 -24.06
N ALA A 325 -0.56 11.55 -24.62
CA ALA A 325 -0.40 11.40 -26.05
C ALA A 325 -0.89 10.03 -26.50
N ASP A 326 -1.38 9.96 -27.73
CA ASP A 326 -1.62 8.68 -28.39
C ASP A 326 -0.31 8.12 -28.93
N CYS A 327 -0.07 6.86 -28.62
CA CYS A 327 1.10 6.08 -28.95
C CYS A 327 0.63 4.80 -29.65
N ALA A 328 0.59 4.83 -30.99
CA ALA A 328 0.14 3.72 -31.83
C ALA A 328 -1.27 3.20 -31.46
N GLY A 329 -2.23 4.13 -31.27
CA GLY A 329 -3.61 3.81 -30.88
C GLY A 329 -3.79 3.54 -29.39
N ARG A 330 -2.76 3.79 -28.58
CA ARG A 330 -2.78 3.65 -27.12
C ARG A 330 -2.52 4.99 -26.44
N SER A 331 -3.45 5.43 -25.61
CA SER A 331 -3.24 6.59 -24.76
C SER A 331 -2.18 6.28 -23.70
N ALA A 332 -1.14 7.11 -23.63
CA ALA A 332 -0.11 7.06 -22.61
C ALA A 332 0.00 8.41 -21.91
N ALA A 333 0.16 8.39 -20.59
CA ALA A 333 0.44 9.55 -19.76
C ALA A 333 1.92 9.56 -19.39
N PHE A 334 2.58 10.71 -19.53
CA PHE A 334 3.96 10.96 -19.17
C PHE A 334 3.96 12.03 -18.09
N LEU A 335 4.56 11.72 -16.96
CA LEU A 335 4.52 12.52 -15.75
C LEU A 335 5.93 12.87 -15.30
N MET A 336 6.08 14.08 -14.76
CA MET A 336 7.27 14.52 -14.04
C MET A 336 6.84 15.22 -12.75
N GLY A 337 7.55 14.93 -11.68
CA GLY A 337 7.47 15.59 -10.38
C GLY A 337 8.87 15.92 -9.87
N ALA A 338 8.93 16.74 -8.81
CA ALA A 338 10.13 17.26 -8.15
C ALA A 338 11.03 18.19 -9.00
N SER A 339 11.24 17.89 -10.28
CA SER A 339 11.98 18.72 -11.22
C SER A 339 11.11 19.81 -11.87
N THR A 340 11.67 21.00 -12.02
CA THR A 340 11.08 22.13 -12.77
C THR A 340 11.58 22.22 -14.21
N ASP A 341 12.62 21.46 -14.58
CA ASP A 341 13.21 21.54 -15.92
C ASP A 341 12.37 20.71 -16.93
N PRO A 342 11.68 21.35 -17.90
CA PRO A 342 10.86 20.64 -18.89
C PRO A 342 11.68 19.75 -19.82
N ARG A 343 13.00 19.94 -19.88
CA ARG A 343 13.93 19.13 -20.67
C ARG A 343 14.00 17.69 -20.16
N HIS A 344 13.89 17.49 -18.84
CA HIS A 344 13.86 16.15 -18.24
C HIS A 344 12.64 15.36 -18.69
N LEU A 345 11.44 15.97 -18.63
CA LEU A 345 10.22 15.33 -19.14
C LEU A 345 10.30 15.07 -20.65
N ALA A 346 10.89 15.97 -21.43
CA ALA A 346 11.04 15.78 -22.87
C ALA A 346 11.93 14.56 -23.21
N ALA A 347 13.09 14.43 -22.56
CA ALA A 347 13.99 13.29 -22.72
C ALA A 347 13.29 11.98 -22.34
N PHE A 348 12.65 11.95 -21.16
CA PHE A 348 11.89 10.80 -20.67
C PHE A 348 10.75 10.40 -21.62
N ALA A 349 9.89 11.35 -22.00
CA ALA A 349 8.73 11.10 -22.84
C ALA A 349 9.13 10.57 -24.22
N ASN A 350 10.20 11.11 -24.82
CA ASN A 350 10.70 10.62 -26.10
C ASN A 350 11.31 9.21 -26.00
N ALA A 351 12.08 8.92 -24.94
CA ALA A 351 12.64 7.59 -24.72
C ALA A 351 11.53 6.53 -24.50
N ALA A 352 10.56 6.85 -23.64
CA ALA A 352 9.41 5.97 -23.39
C ALA A 352 8.54 5.80 -24.65
N ALA A 353 8.29 6.87 -25.42
CA ALA A 353 7.54 6.80 -26.68
C ALA A 353 8.25 5.91 -27.72
N ALA A 354 9.58 6.05 -27.87
CA ALA A 354 10.36 5.23 -28.78
C ALA A 354 10.25 3.74 -28.43
N ARG A 355 10.29 3.40 -27.13
CA ARG A 355 10.10 2.02 -26.64
C ARG A 355 8.68 1.48 -26.91
N LEU A 356 7.68 2.35 -26.88
CA LEU A 356 6.31 2.04 -27.31
C LEU A 356 6.16 1.97 -28.84
N GLY A 357 7.22 2.23 -29.62
CA GLY A 357 7.19 2.21 -31.08
C GLY A 357 6.57 3.47 -31.71
N CYS A 358 6.65 4.60 -31.01
CA CYS A 358 5.96 5.84 -31.39
C CYS A 358 6.93 6.95 -31.81
N ALA A 359 6.42 7.86 -32.64
CA ALA A 359 7.14 9.09 -32.98
C ALA A 359 7.38 9.94 -31.72
N PRO A 360 8.43 10.77 -31.71
CA PRO A 360 8.69 11.70 -30.61
C PRO A 360 7.45 12.48 -30.18
N ILE A 361 7.33 12.70 -28.86
CA ILE A 361 6.21 13.39 -28.22
C ILE A 361 6.61 14.83 -27.87
N ALA A 362 7.87 15.04 -27.50
CA ALA A 362 8.42 16.31 -27.12
C ALA A 362 9.35 16.85 -28.23
N PRO A 363 9.50 18.18 -28.38
CA PRO A 363 10.39 18.77 -29.36
C PRO A 363 11.84 18.30 -29.16
N GLU A 364 12.50 17.93 -30.25
CA GLU A 364 13.94 17.62 -30.25
C GLU A 364 14.73 18.88 -29.86
N GLY A 365 15.64 18.75 -28.89
CA GLY A 365 16.49 19.88 -28.48
C GLY A 365 15.86 20.82 -27.45
N ALA A 366 15.02 20.31 -26.54
CA ALA A 366 14.87 20.89 -25.20
C ALA A 366 16.21 20.69 -24.44
N ALA A 367 17.28 21.24 -24.98
CA ALA A 367 18.66 21.28 -24.53
C ALA A 367 19.29 22.25 -25.53
N ARG A 368 19.10 23.54 -25.29
CA ARG A 368 19.95 24.59 -25.85
C ARG A 368 20.45 25.42 -24.70
#